data_AF-A0A1Z2KY02-F1
#
_entry.id   AF-A0A1Z2KY02-F1
#
_cell.length_a   1.000
_cell.length_b   1.000
_cell.length_c   1.000
_cell.angle_alpha   90.00
_cell.angle_beta   90.00
_cell.angle_gamma   90.00
#
_symmetry.space_group_name_H-M   'P 1'
#
loop_
_entity.id
_entity.type
_entity.pdbx_description
1 polymer ?
#
loop_
_entity_poly.entity_id
_entity_poly.type
_entity_poly.pdbx_seq_one_letter_code
_entity_poly.pdbx_strand_id
1 'polypeptide(L)'
;MTRDPITFLVPYLRGCLAELPHGAVVGDMTGREPGDITVYLAHSGGYRAIRSRLDRADVEYEVYAPDREAAAGLAYRVRELLLEDLPGRDAAGVLVLDVADVDSPKYLPDSTSREHCYGGEVAVSYIEE
;
A
#
# COMPACT_ATOMS: atom_id res chain seq x y z
N MET A 1 -10.26 15.38 -1.22
CA MET A 1 -9.88 14.22 -2.04
C MET A 1 -11.05 13.85 -2.91
N THR A 2 -10.82 13.72 -4.21
CA THR A 2 -11.86 13.41 -5.21
C THR A 2 -11.71 12.01 -5.79
N ARG A 3 -10.56 11.37 -5.58
CA ARG A 3 -10.26 10.00 -5.99
C ARG A 3 -9.70 9.21 -4.81
N ASP A 4 -10.22 8.00 -4.62
CA ASP A 4 -9.72 7.03 -3.65
C ASP A 4 -8.30 6.57 -4.05
N PRO A 5 -7.29 6.69 -3.17
CA PRO A 5 -5.91 6.31 -3.46
C PRO A 5 -5.73 4.83 -3.82
N ILE A 6 -6.57 3.94 -3.27
CA ILE A 6 -6.48 2.49 -3.50
C ILE A 6 -6.69 2.16 -4.97
N THR A 7 -7.50 2.96 -5.67
CA THR A 7 -7.83 2.77 -7.10
C THR A 7 -6.64 2.94 -8.04
N PHE A 8 -5.55 3.59 -7.60
CA PHE A 8 -4.32 3.70 -8.39
C PHE A 8 -3.12 2.99 -7.76
N LEU A 9 -3.05 2.89 -6.44
CA LEU A 9 -1.96 2.19 -5.76
C LEU A 9 -2.01 0.68 -5.98
N VAL A 10 -3.19 0.05 -5.96
CA VAL A 10 -3.33 -1.38 -6.21
C VAL A 10 -2.89 -1.75 -7.63
N PRO A 11 -3.36 -1.08 -8.71
CA PRO A 11 -2.85 -1.33 -10.06
C PRO A 11 -1.35 -1.09 -10.20
N TYR A 12 -0.81 -0.05 -9.57
CA TYR A 12 0.63 0.24 -9.60
C TYR A 12 1.45 -0.93 -9.01
N LEU A 13 1.17 -1.34 -7.77
CA LEU A 13 1.89 -2.45 -7.13
C LEU A 13 1.68 -3.77 -7.88
N ARG A 14 0.48 -4.01 -8.43
CA ARG A 14 0.24 -5.18 -9.32
C ARG A 14 1.08 -5.14 -10.60
N GLY A 15 1.51 -3.96 -11.05
CA GLY A 15 2.44 -3.82 -12.17
C GLY A 15 3.87 -4.26 -11.84
N CYS A 16 4.25 -4.26 -10.56
CA CYS A 16 5.55 -4.69 -10.04
C CYS A 16 5.64 -6.22 -9.85
N LEU A 17 5.27 -6.98 -10.88
CA LEU A 17 5.19 -8.45 -10.81
C LEU A 17 6.54 -9.16 -10.67
N ALA A 18 7.66 -8.48 -10.99
CA ALA A 18 8.99 -9.04 -10.77
C ALA A 18 9.38 -8.97 -9.28
N GLU A 19 8.71 -8.10 -8.52
CA GLU A 19 9.01 -7.79 -7.13
C GLU A 19 7.98 -8.36 -6.15
N LEU A 20 6.72 -8.55 -6.59
CA LEU A 20 5.60 -8.98 -5.75
C LEU A 20 4.94 -10.25 -6.31
N PRO A 21 4.47 -11.17 -5.44
CA PRO A 21 3.75 -12.36 -5.89
C PRO A 21 2.48 -12.00 -6.67
N HIS A 22 2.27 -12.71 -7.80
CA HIS A 22 1.12 -12.46 -8.65
C HIS A 22 -0.20 -12.64 -7.90
N GLY A 23 -1.05 -11.62 -7.93
CA GLY A 23 -2.36 -11.63 -7.27
C GLY A 23 -2.35 -11.32 -5.78
N ALA A 24 -1.19 -11.10 -5.15
CA ALA A 24 -1.11 -10.83 -3.71
C ALA A 24 -1.67 -9.45 -3.32
N VAL A 25 -1.60 -8.45 -4.20
CA VAL A 25 -1.99 -7.07 -3.87
C VAL A 25 -3.49 -6.87 -4.03
N VAL A 26 -4.17 -6.39 -2.98
CA VAL A 26 -5.62 -6.17 -2.94
C VAL A 26 -5.99 -4.88 -2.21
N GLY A 27 -7.14 -4.31 -2.57
CA GLY A 27 -7.75 -3.14 -1.91
C GLY A 27 -8.92 -3.48 -0.98
N ASP A 28 -9.29 -4.76 -0.93
CA ASP A 28 -10.29 -5.32 -0.04
C ASP A 28 -9.97 -6.81 0.22
N MET A 29 -10.44 -7.33 1.35
CA MET A 29 -10.15 -8.70 1.79
C MET A 29 -11.23 -9.70 1.36
N THR A 30 -12.13 -9.33 0.44
CA THR A 30 -13.25 -10.19 0.05
C THR A 30 -12.74 -11.41 -0.72
N GLY A 31 -13.08 -12.61 -0.23
CA GLY A 31 -12.71 -13.87 -0.89
C GLY A 31 -11.25 -14.30 -0.70
N ARG A 32 -10.50 -13.61 0.16
CA ARG A 32 -9.18 -14.06 0.65
C ARG A 32 -9.38 -15.21 1.65
N GLU A 33 -8.55 -16.23 1.57
CA GLU A 33 -8.51 -17.30 2.56
C GLU A 33 -7.27 -17.16 3.48
N PRO A 34 -7.37 -17.52 4.77
CA PRO A 34 -6.21 -17.58 5.65
C PRO A 34 -5.12 -18.50 5.11
N GLY A 35 -3.88 -18.03 5.11
CA GLY A 35 -2.70 -18.69 4.54
C GLY A 35 -2.26 -18.11 3.19
N ASP A 36 -3.12 -17.34 2.51
CA ASP A 36 -2.76 -16.65 1.28
C ASP A 36 -1.74 -15.53 1.56
N ILE A 37 -0.72 -15.42 0.70
CA ILE A 37 0.16 -14.25 0.70
C ILE A 37 -0.66 -13.06 0.19
N THR A 38 -0.77 -12.02 1.00
CA THR A 38 -1.63 -10.87 0.70
C THR A 38 -0.94 -9.58 1.09
N VAL A 39 -0.97 -8.59 0.20
CA VAL A 39 -0.62 -7.20 0.46
C VAL A 39 -1.92 -6.40 0.38
N TYR A 40 -2.51 -6.12 1.53
CA TYR A 40 -3.73 -5.34 1.65
C TYR A 40 -3.40 -3.87 1.79
N LEU A 41 -4.06 -3.01 1.01
CA LEU A 41 -3.99 -1.56 1.14
C LEU A 41 -5.32 -0.99 1.61
N ALA A 42 -5.28 -0.11 2.62
CA ALA A 42 -6.45 0.57 3.15
C ALA A 42 -6.23 2.09 3.21
N HIS A 43 -7.21 2.86 2.75
CA HIS A 43 -7.20 4.31 2.89
C HIS A 43 -7.53 4.68 4.35
N SER A 44 -6.54 5.16 5.10
CA SER A 44 -6.66 5.46 6.54
C SER A 44 -6.94 6.94 6.83
N GLY A 45 -6.60 7.85 5.91
CA GLY A 45 -6.79 9.28 6.16
C GLY A 45 -6.28 10.23 5.09
N GLY A 46 -5.99 11.47 5.49
CA GLY A 46 -5.45 12.51 4.62
C GLY A 46 -6.37 13.71 4.39
N TYR A 47 -5.96 14.61 3.49
CA TYR A 47 -6.62 15.89 3.25
C TYR A 47 -6.37 16.44 1.84
N ARG A 48 -7.18 17.44 1.44
CA ARG A 48 -6.99 18.20 0.21
C ARG A 48 -6.51 19.62 0.49
N ALA A 49 -5.38 20.01 -0.06
CA ALA A 49 -4.93 21.40 -0.09
C ALA A 49 -5.52 22.11 -1.32
N ILE A 50 -6.69 22.74 -1.14
CA ILE A 50 -7.51 23.31 -2.24
C ILE A 50 -6.73 24.27 -3.14
N ARG A 51 -5.95 25.19 -2.56
CA ARG A 51 -5.23 26.23 -3.32
C ARG A 51 -4.16 25.66 -4.25
N SER A 52 -3.54 24.56 -3.84
CA SER A 52 -2.49 23.88 -4.60
C SER A 52 -3.03 22.75 -5.48
N ARG A 53 -4.35 22.50 -5.42
CA ARG A 53 -5.02 21.33 -6.04
C ARG A 53 -4.33 20.00 -5.71
N LEU A 54 -3.71 19.93 -4.53
CA LEU A 54 -2.95 18.78 -4.05
C LEU A 54 -3.83 17.94 -3.14
N ASP A 55 -3.82 16.63 -3.33
CA ASP A 55 -4.34 15.68 -2.36
C ASP A 55 -3.18 14.97 -1.65
N ARG A 56 -3.36 14.74 -0.35
CA ARG A 56 -2.52 13.84 0.45
C ARG A 56 -3.44 12.75 0.99
N ALA A 57 -3.10 11.49 0.73
CA ALA A 57 -3.75 10.34 1.33
C ALA A 57 -2.80 9.63 2.27
N ASP A 58 -3.25 9.31 3.48
CA ASP A 58 -2.56 8.39 4.37
C ASP A 58 -3.11 6.98 4.08
N VAL A 59 -2.22 6.00 3.89
CA VAL A 59 -2.53 4.65 3.41
C VAL A 59 -1.81 3.63 4.26
N GLU A 60 -2.58 2.81 4.95
CA GLU A 60 -2.08 1.63 5.66
C GLU A 60 -1.86 0.49 4.66
N TYR A 61 -0.77 -0.24 4.85
CA TYR A 61 -0.51 -1.49 4.15
C TYR A 61 -0.25 -2.60 5.16
N GLU A 62 -0.89 -3.75 4.93
CA GLU A 62 -0.74 -4.95 5.72
C GLU A 62 -0.30 -6.11 4.84
N VAL A 63 0.70 -6.85 5.29
CA VAL A 63 1.29 -7.94 4.55
C VAL A 63 1.18 -9.23 5.34
N TYR A 64 0.36 -10.12 4.83
CA TYR A 64 0.10 -11.45 5.36
C TYR A 64 0.96 -12.47 4.61
N ALA A 65 1.62 -13.37 5.34
CA ALA A 65 2.38 -14.47 4.75
C ALA A 65 2.43 -15.70 5.68
N PRO A 66 2.80 -16.88 5.16
CA PRO A 66 2.87 -18.13 5.94
C PRO A 66 3.84 -18.10 7.13
N ASP A 67 4.88 -17.28 7.05
CA ASP A 67 5.89 -17.13 8.11
C ASP A 67 6.30 -15.66 8.30
N ARG A 68 6.92 -15.40 9.46
CA ARG A 68 7.29 -14.05 9.89
C ARG A 68 8.35 -13.41 9.00
N GLU A 69 9.28 -14.19 8.47
CA GLU A 69 10.37 -13.69 7.64
C GLU A 69 9.83 -13.25 6.27
N ALA A 70 8.98 -14.06 5.66
CA ALA A 70 8.29 -13.74 4.43
C ALA A 70 7.40 -12.49 4.57
N ALA A 71 6.62 -12.40 5.65
CA ALA A 71 5.77 -11.23 5.90
C ALA A 71 6.60 -9.95 6.05
N ALA A 72 7.68 -9.99 6.84
CA ALA A 72 8.57 -8.84 7.04
C ALA A 72 9.28 -8.43 5.74
N GLY A 73 9.87 -9.39 5.02
CA GLY A 73 10.59 -9.14 3.77
C GLY A 73 9.69 -8.51 2.71
N LEU A 74 8.48 -9.03 2.56
CA LEU A 74 7.50 -8.49 1.61
C LEU A 74 6.99 -7.10 2.05
N ALA A 75 6.77 -6.86 3.34
CA ALA A 75 6.41 -5.53 3.85
C ALA A 75 7.49 -4.47 3.60
N TYR A 76 8.76 -4.81 3.81
CA TYR A 76 9.87 -3.90 3.46
C TYR A 76 9.94 -3.65 1.95
N ARG A 77 9.68 -4.66 1.13
CA ARG A 77 9.66 -4.50 -0.32
C ARG A 77 8.53 -3.59 -0.79
N VAL A 78 7.32 -3.76 -0.25
CA VAL A 78 6.18 -2.88 -0.52
C VAL A 78 6.50 -1.44 -0.12
N ARG A 79 7.08 -1.24 1.06
CA ARG A 79 7.53 0.08 1.51
C ARG A 79 8.54 0.71 0.54
N GLU A 80 9.55 -0.04 0.12
CA GLU A 80 10.58 0.45 -0.83
C GLU A 80 9.95 0.86 -2.16
N LEU A 81 9.04 0.05 -2.72
CA LEU A 81 8.32 0.41 -3.95
C LEU A 81 7.53 1.71 -3.78
N LEU A 82 6.81 1.85 -2.68
CA LEU A 82 6.01 3.05 -2.41
C LEU A 82 6.87 4.29 -2.17
N LEU A 83 7.98 4.19 -1.44
CA LEU A 83 8.83 5.33 -1.08
C LEU A 83 9.84 5.72 -2.15
N GLU A 84 10.38 4.75 -2.89
CA GLU A 84 11.55 4.96 -3.75
C GLU A 84 11.23 4.85 -5.24
N ASP A 85 10.25 4.01 -5.62
CA ASP A 85 9.91 3.77 -7.03
C ASP A 85 8.71 4.62 -7.49
N LEU A 86 7.65 4.73 -6.67
CA LEU A 86 6.40 5.40 -7.02
C LEU A 86 6.50 6.94 -7.22
N PRO A 87 7.28 7.71 -6.41
CA PRO A 87 7.33 9.16 -6.58
C PRO A 87 7.76 9.60 -7.99
N GLY A 88 7.05 10.58 -8.54
CA GLY A 88 7.26 11.11 -9.89
C GLY A 88 6.61 10.29 -11.01
N ARG A 89 5.89 9.21 -10.71
CA ARG A 89 5.19 8.38 -11.71
C ARG A 89 3.74 8.79 -11.89
N ASP A 90 3.25 8.56 -13.11
CA ASP A 90 1.82 8.42 -13.33
C ASP A 90 1.36 7.03 -12.85
N ALA A 91 0.43 7.02 -11.92
CA ALA A 91 -0.28 5.83 -11.47
C ALA A 91 -1.75 5.95 -11.87
N ALA A 92 -2.09 5.37 -13.02
CA ALA A 92 -3.46 5.33 -13.54
C ALA A 92 -4.13 6.71 -13.68
N GLY A 93 -3.42 7.70 -14.26
CA GLY A 93 -3.93 9.07 -14.46
C GLY A 93 -3.88 9.93 -13.20
N VAL A 94 -2.88 9.69 -12.36
CA VAL A 94 -2.56 10.47 -11.17
C VAL A 94 -1.05 10.62 -11.12
N LEU A 95 -0.57 11.85 -11.10
CA LEU A 95 0.85 12.10 -10.85
C LEU A 95 1.12 12.05 -9.34
N VAL A 96 1.87 11.03 -8.92
CA VAL A 96 2.35 10.94 -7.54
C VAL A 96 3.56 11.85 -7.39
N LEU A 97 3.47 12.84 -6.50
CA LEU A 97 4.51 13.84 -6.30
C LEU A 97 5.55 13.39 -5.26
N ASP A 98 5.08 12.77 -4.19
CA ASP A 98 5.93 12.34 -3.08
C ASP A 98 5.23 11.26 -2.26
N VAL A 99 6.02 10.42 -1.60
CA VAL A 99 5.54 9.44 -0.64
C VAL A 99 6.43 9.48 0.59
N ALA A 100 5.81 9.71 1.76
CA ALA A 100 6.52 9.78 3.02
C ALA A 100 6.10 8.65 3.96
N ASP A 101 7.03 8.13 4.74
CA ASP A 101 6.74 7.16 5.79
C ASP A 101 5.94 7.85 6.91
N VAL A 102 4.83 7.25 7.32
CA VAL A 102 4.06 7.65 8.51
C VAL A 102 4.37 6.70 9.66
N ASP A 103 4.39 5.39 9.37
CA ASP A 103 4.79 4.35 10.30
C ASP A 103 5.51 3.20 9.59
N SER A 104 6.68 2.85 10.11
CA SER A 104 7.50 1.79 9.51
C SER A 104 6.90 0.39 9.75
N PRO A 105 7.17 -0.59 8.86
CA PRO A 105 6.68 -1.95 9.00
C PRO A 105 6.95 -2.54 10.39
N LYS A 106 5.89 -2.96 11.07
CA LYS A 106 5.95 -3.61 12.37
C LYS A 106 5.08 -4.85 12.39
N TYR A 107 5.41 -5.77 13.30
CA TYR A 107 4.67 -7.02 13.43
C TYR A 107 3.30 -6.77 14.07
N LEU A 108 2.24 -7.14 13.35
CA LEU A 108 0.84 -6.95 13.71
C LEU A 108 0.10 -8.28 13.56
N PRO A 109 0.33 -9.27 14.44
CA PRO A 109 -0.27 -10.59 14.29
C PRO A 109 -1.80 -10.50 14.31
N ASP A 110 -2.45 -11.14 13.34
CA ASP A 110 -3.91 -11.23 13.36
C ASP A 110 -4.34 -12.23 14.44
N SER A 111 -5.02 -11.72 15.47
CA SER A 111 -5.45 -12.54 16.61
C SER A 111 -6.54 -13.57 16.27
N THR A 112 -7.26 -13.37 15.16
CA THR A 112 -8.35 -14.23 14.70
C THR A 112 -7.83 -15.30 13.77
N SER A 113 -7.17 -14.91 12.68
CA SER A 113 -6.63 -15.87 11.69
C SER A 113 -5.32 -16.53 12.15
N ARG A 114 -4.66 -15.93 13.16
CA ARG A 114 -3.33 -16.32 13.68
C ARG A 114 -2.20 -16.19 12.66
N GLU A 115 -2.43 -15.44 11.60
CA GLU A 115 -1.45 -15.23 10.54
C GLU A 115 -0.35 -14.26 10.96
N HIS A 116 0.82 -14.45 10.36
CA HIS A 116 1.88 -13.47 10.46
C HIS A 116 1.54 -12.29 9.56
N CYS A 117 1.37 -11.13 10.19
CA CYS A 117 1.15 -9.87 9.48
C CYS A 117 2.22 -8.86 9.88
N TYR A 118 2.75 -8.15 8.89
CA TYR A 118 3.53 -6.93 9.07
C TYR A 118 2.79 -5.79 8.39
N GLY A 119 2.67 -4.65 9.07
CA GLY A 119 2.03 -3.49 8.47
C GLY A 119 2.73 -2.19 8.82
N GLY A 120 2.51 -1.19 7.98
CA GLY A 120 2.98 0.17 8.14
C GLY A 120 2.02 1.14 7.46
N GLU A 121 2.39 2.41 7.44
CA GLU A 121 1.57 3.47 6.87
C GLU A 121 2.44 4.45 6.09
N VAL A 122 1.99 4.84 4.90
CA VAL A 122 2.63 5.89 4.10
C VAL A 122 1.65 7.01 3.81
N ALA A 123 2.20 8.18 3.53
CA ALA A 123 1.44 9.32 3.04
C ALA A 123 1.82 9.63 1.60
N VAL A 124 0.83 9.52 0.71
CA VAL A 124 0.97 9.74 -0.72
C VAL A 124 0.45 11.13 -1.06
N SER A 125 1.32 11.98 -1.60
CA SER A 125 0.96 13.30 -2.13
C SER A 125 0.81 13.22 -3.64
N TYR A 126 -0.31 13.67 -4.19
CA TYR A 126 -0.62 13.51 -5.60
C TYR A 126 -1.54 14.59 -6.16
N ILE A 127 -1.55 14.69 -7.49
CA ILE A 127 -2.50 15.53 -8.25
C ILE A 127 -3.19 14.70 -9.32
N GLU A 128 -4.47 14.95 -9.52
CA GLU A 128 -5.22 14.43 -10.66
C GLU A 128 -4.86 15.26 -11.90
N GLU A 129 -4.42 14.60 -12.98
CA GLU A 129 -4.17 15.22 -14.28
C GLU A 129 -5.47 15.51 -15.05
#